data_AF-A0A517NDU3-F1
#
_entry.id   AF-A0A517NDU3-F1
#
_cell.length_a   1.000
_cell.length_b   1.000
_cell.length_c   1.000
_cell.angle_alpha   90.00
_cell.angle_beta   90.00
_cell.angle_gamma   90.00
#
_symmetry.space_group_name_H-M   'P 1'
#
loop_
_entity.id
_entity.type
_entity.pdbx_description
1 polymer ?
#
loop_
_entity_poly.entity_id
_entity_poly.type
_entity_poly.pdbx_seq_one_letter_code
_entity_poly.pdbx_strand_id
1 'polypeptide(L)'
;MIDTTLAWLQSLEWTRLFPELLGKMLGVLMGAVISWWLLFRKRLKQLDRLKRGESDELLFQAHFLQPTGDGKYVLFFRNVAPRRTIDQAYENPVAQDALRKLASQTTLNSPVIQTDGRIGFEILNDAISIVSGSLATSPIARRVWLFCMTCEDRNIVRKECVRCFLFRSEDLEHFADWKWCRTHVQVERPWHWVRIVTLHRIARYHHDEQLALPLQTTSRGPLIDDQRRHRRIMALSLGIYEAEVPIGDPVDVDWDQHNTELEQLDVTLEG
;
A
#
# COMPACT_ATOMS: atom_id res chain seq x y z
N MET A 1 -7.83 34.84 -60.59
CA MET A 1 -8.05 34.36 -59.20
C MET A 1 -6.80 34.47 -58.33
N ILE A 2 -5.60 34.26 -58.89
CA ILE A 2 -4.30 34.49 -58.20
C ILE A 2 -4.01 35.99 -58.03
N ASP A 3 -4.35 36.85 -59.00
CA ASP A 3 -4.06 38.29 -58.91
C ASP A 3 -4.87 39.03 -57.84
N THR A 4 -6.10 38.60 -57.61
CA THR A 4 -6.98 39.16 -56.58
C THR A 4 -6.53 38.83 -55.16
N THR A 5 -5.94 37.65 -54.94
CA THR A 5 -5.38 37.27 -53.63
C THR A 5 -4.04 37.94 -53.38
N LEU A 6 -3.23 38.16 -54.42
CA LEU A 6 -1.96 38.88 -54.32
C LEU A 6 -2.16 40.38 -54.03
N ALA A 7 -3.13 41.01 -54.69
CA ALA A 7 -3.50 42.41 -54.43
C ALA A 7 -4.08 42.61 -53.02
N TRP A 8 -4.86 41.64 -52.53
CA TRP A 8 -5.36 41.62 -51.15
C TRP A 8 -4.24 41.43 -50.12
N LEU A 9 -3.26 40.58 -50.41
CA LEU A 9 -2.08 40.44 -49.54
C LEU A 9 -1.28 41.74 -49.49
N GLN A 10 -1.09 42.44 -50.62
CA GLN A 10 -0.32 43.68 -50.65
C GLN A 10 -1.02 44.87 -49.97
N SER A 11 -2.35 44.84 -49.81
CA SER A 11 -3.10 45.91 -49.14
C SER A 11 -3.15 45.78 -47.61
N LEU A 12 -2.63 44.69 -47.04
CA LEU A 12 -2.53 44.51 -45.59
C LEU A 12 -1.42 45.40 -45.01
N GLU A 13 -1.68 46.03 -43.85
CA GLU A 13 -0.69 46.79 -43.08
C GLU A 13 0.36 45.85 -42.45
N TRP A 14 1.24 45.28 -43.26
CA TRP A 14 2.27 44.32 -42.83
C TRP A 14 3.17 44.83 -41.71
N THR A 15 3.43 46.14 -41.66
CA THR A 15 4.21 46.79 -40.61
C THR A 15 3.57 46.66 -39.23
N ARG A 16 2.24 46.51 -39.15
CA ARG A 16 1.48 46.33 -37.92
C ARG A 16 1.10 44.87 -37.67
N LEU A 17 0.66 44.17 -38.72
CA LEU A 17 0.26 42.76 -38.66
C LEU A 17 1.43 41.82 -38.32
N PHE A 18 2.61 42.07 -38.90
CA PHE A 18 3.77 41.21 -38.69
C PHE A 18 4.22 41.17 -37.22
N PRO A 19 4.48 42.30 -36.53
CA PRO A 19 4.88 42.26 -35.12
C PRO A 19 3.79 41.71 -34.19
N GLU A 20 2.51 41.96 -34.45
CA GLU A 20 1.42 41.37 -33.65
C GLU A 20 1.32 39.85 -33.81
N LEU A 21 1.45 39.34 -35.04
CA LEU A 21 1.48 37.90 -35.32
C LEU A 21 2.73 37.25 -34.72
N LEU A 22 3.90 37.89 -34.87
CA LEU A 22 5.15 37.41 -34.30
C LEU A 22 5.07 37.33 -32.77
N GLY A 23 4.53 38.36 -32.12
CA GLY A 23 4.33 38.40 -30.68
C GLY A 23 3.40 37.30 -30.17
N LYS A 24 2.27 37.07 -30.87
CA LYS A 24 1.34 35.98 -30.54
C LYS A 24 1.97 34.60 -30.73
N MET A 25 2.70 34.39 -31.82
CA MET A 25 3.42 33.14 -32.10
C MET A 25 4.50 32.87 -31.04
N LEU A 26 5.29 33.88 -30.68
CA LEU A 26 6.28 33.78 -29.61
C LEU A 26 5.65 33.48 -28.26
N GLY A 27 4.52 34.12 -27.93
CA GLY A 27 3.78 33.86 -26.70
C GLY A 27 3.28 32.41 -26.61
N VAL A 28 2.70 31.89 -27.69
CA VAL A 28 2.23 30.49 -27.77
C VAL A 28 3.41 29.51 -27.68
N LEU A 29 4.51 29.79 -28.40
CA LEU A 29 5.72 28.95 -28.35
C LEU A 29 6.34 28.93 -26.95
N MET A 30 6.45 30.09 -26.29
CA MET A 30 6.94 30.15 -24.91
C MET A 30 6.02 29.38 -23.95
N GLY A 31 4.70 29.55 -24.08
CA GLY A 31 3.74 28.80 -23.28
C GLY A 31 3.87 27.28 -23.48
N ALA A 32 4.04 26.83 -24.72
CA ALA A 32 4.26 25.43 -25.06
C ALA A 32 5.58 24.91 -24.47
N VAL A 33 6.68 25.66 -24.60
CA VAL A 33 7.99 25.28 -24.06
C VAL A 33 7.96 25.19 -22.52
N ILE A 34 7.35 26.16 -21.84
CA ILE A 34 7.22 26.15 -20.37
C ILE A 34 6.36 24.97 -19.91
N SER A 35 5.21 24.74 -20.56
CA SER A 35 4.33 23.61 -20.26
C SER A 35 5.03 22.27 -20.48
N TRP A 36 5.73 22.11 -21.61
CA TRP A 36 6.52 20.93 -21.92
C TRP A 36 7.62 20.70 -20.88
N TRP A 37 8.36 21.75 -20.50
CA TRP A 37 9.40 21.67 -19.48
C TRP A 37 8.86 21.21 -18.12
N LEU A 38 7.72 21.74 -17.67
CA LEU A 38 7.08 21.35 -16.42
C LEU A 38 6.63 19.88 -16.44
N LEU A 39 5.99 19.44 -17.52
CA LEU A 39 5.57 18.05 -17.71
C LEU A 39 6.78 17.11 -17.79
N PHE A 40 7.82 17.51 -18.50
CA PHE A 40 9.06 16.75 -18.62
C PHE A 40 9.74 16.58 -17.26
N ARG A 41 9.84 17.64 -16.45
CA ARG A 41 10.41 17.57 -15.11
C ARG A 41 9.58 16.68 -14.17
N LYS A 42 8.25 16.72 -14.26
CA LYS A 42 7.36 15.81 -13.53
C LYS A 42 7.61 14.36 -13.93
N ARG A 43 7.76 14.09 -15.23
CA ARG A 43 8.03 12.76 -15.76
C ARG A 43 9.41 12.23 -15.37
N LEU A 44 10.44 13.07 -15.35
CA LEU A 44 11.78 12.70 -14.86
C LEU A 44 11.73 12.27 -13.39
N LYS A 45 11.05 13.02 -12.52
CA LYS A 45 10.87 12.64 -11.12
C LYS A 45 10.18 11.29 -10.99
N GLN A 46 9.14 11.02 -11.78
CA GLN A 46 8.45 9.73 -11.77
C GLN A 46 9.37 8.58 -12.21
N LEU A 47 10.17 8.79 -13.27
CA LEU A 47 11.13 7.80 -13.72
C LEU A 47 12.22 7.53 -12.69
N ASP A 48 12.71 8.57 -12.01
CA ASP A 48 13.70 8.42 -10.94
C ASP A 48 13.13 7.65 -9.75
N ARG A 49 11.86 7.87 -9.38
CA ARG A 49 11.17 7.10 -8.34
C ARG A 49 11.02 5.63 -8.72
N LEU A 50 10.62 5.34 -9.96
CA LEU A 50 10.53 3.97 -10.46
C LEU A 50 11.90 3.28 -10.47
N LYS A 51 12.97 3.98 -10.85
CA LYS A 51 14.35 3.45 -10.78
C LYS A 51 14.81 3.16 -9.36
N ARG A 52 14.32 3.92 -8.37
CA ARG A 52 14.59 3.72 -6.95
C ARG A 52 13.73 2.63 -6.30
N GLY A 53 12.79 2.04 -7.04
CA GLY A 53 11.89 1.01 -6.51
C GLY A 53 10.76 1.56 -5.62
N GLU A 54 10.62 2.89 -5.52
CA GLU A 54 9.50 3.53 -4.82
C GLU A 54 8.22 3.30 -5.63
N SER A 55 7.29 2.51 -5.10
CA SER A 55 6.00 2.29 -5.74
C SER A 55 4.89 3.00 -4.99
N ASP A 56 4.17 3.84 -5.72
CA ASP A 56 2.97 4.52 -5.22
C ASP A 56 1.76 3.58 -5.15
N GLU A 57 1.96 2.29 -4.93
CA GLU A 57 0.88 1.30 -5.02
C GLU A 57 0.28 0.98 -3.68
N LEU A 58 -1.05 0.90 -3.68
CA LEU A 58 -1.88 0.45 -2.59
C LEU A 58 -2.57 -0.85 -3.01
N LEU A 59 -2.26 -1.94 -2.29
CA LEU A 59 -2.80 -3.27 -2.54
C LEU A 59 -3.63 -3.74 -1.35
N PHE A 60 -4.79 -4.35 -1.60
CA PHE A 60 -5.61 -4.95 -0.55
C PHE A 60 -5.54 -6.47 -0.67
N GLN A 61 -4.98 -7.12 0.34
CA GLN A 61 -4.58 -8.53 0.27
C GLN A 61 -5.14 -9.33 1.44
N ALA A 62 -5.99 -10.30 1.13
CA ALA A 62 -6.39 -11.33 2.09
C ALA A 62 -5.30 -12.39 2.16
N HIS A 63 -4.87 -12.69 3.38
CA HIS A 63 -3.90 -13.72 3.71
C HIS A 63 -4.65 -14.93 4.25
N PHE A 64 -4.31 -16.09 3.73
CA PHE A 64 -4.92 -17.37 4.07
C PHE A 64 -3.84 -18.32 4.55
N LEU A 65 -4.19 -19.09 5.57
CA LEU A 65 -3.36 -20.14 6.14
C LEU A 65 -4.13 -21.46 6.03
N GLN A 66 -3.76 -22.31 5.07
CA GLN A 66 -4.50 -23.55 4.78
C GLN A 66 -3.67 -24.79 5.14
N PRO A 67 -4.25 -25.79 5.84
CA PRO A 67 -3.55 -27.03 6.15
C PRO A 67 -3.32 -27.88 4.88
N THR A 68 -2.14 -28.52 4.77
CA THR A 68 -1.78 -29.42 3.66
C THR A 68 -1.91 -30.91 3.97
N GLY A 69 -2.38 -31.28 5.16
CA GLY A 69 -2.59 -32.67 5.59
C GLY A 69 -1.42 -33.24 6.40
N ASP A 70 -0.18 -32.83 6.13
CA ASP A 70 1.03 -33.30 6.82
C ASP A 70 1.34 -32.54 8.13
N GLY A 71 0.32 -31.92 8.74
CA GLY A 71 0.49 -31.00 9.86
C GLY A 71 1.16 -29.67 9.50
N LYS A 72 1.54 -29.49 8.22
CA LYS A 72 2.01 -28.22 7.65
C LYS A 72 0.83 -27.35 7.18
N TYR A 73 1.13 -26.08 7.03
CA TYR A 73 0.23 -25.04 6.55
C TYR A 73 0.87 -24.27 5.41
N VAL A 74 0.06 -23.81 4.47
CA VAL A 74 0.52 -22.99 3.34
C VAL A 74 -0.03 -21.59 3.50
N LEU A 75 0.89 -20.63 3.58
CA LEU A 75 0.60 -19.23 3.50
C LEU A 75 0.51 -18.81 2.03
N PHE A 76 -0.65 -18.29 1.67
CA PHE A 76 -0.87 -17.63 0.39
C PHE A 76 -1.75 -16.41 0.57
N PHE A 77 -1.82 -15.56 -0.46
CA PHE A 77 -2.59 -14.33 -0.40
C PHE A 77 -3.21 -13.98 -1.75
N ARG A 78 -4.32 -13.27 -1.71
CA ARG A 78 -5.07 -12.84 -2.90
C ARG A 78 -5.45 -11.38 -2.79
N ASN A 79 -5.38 -10.68 -3.92
CA ASN A 79 -5.89 -9.31 -3.97
C ASN A 79 -7.42 -9.35 -3.91
N VAL A 80 -8.01 -8.68 -2.93
CA VAL A 80 -9.47 -8.64 -2.72
C VAL A 80 -10.13 -7.35 -3.21
N ALA A 81 -9.32 -6.36 -3.58
CA ALA A 81 -9.79 -5.14 -4.20
C ALA A 81 -8.90 -4.76 -5.39
N PRO A 82 -9.39 -3.94 -6.34
CA PRO A 82 -8.59 -3.45 -7.45
C PRO A 82 -7.34 -2.73 -6.96
N ARG A 83 -6.22 -2.97 -7.64
CA ARG A 83 -4.96 -2.24 -7.42
C ARG A 83 -5.18 -0.75 -7.67
N ARG A 84 -4.71 0.08 -6.74
CA ARG A 84 -4.76 1.54 -6.84
C ARG A 84 -3.38 2.14 -6.62
N THR A 85 -3.20 3.38 -7.05
CA THR A 85 -2.10 4.20 -6.56
C THR A 85 -2.52 5.02 -5.34
N ILE A 86 -1.55 5.52 -4.56
CA ILE A 86 -1.79 6.46 -3.46
C ILE A 86 -2.58 7.68 -3.96
N ASP A 87 -2.21 8.23 -5.13
CA ASP A 87 -2.91 9.36 -5.74
C ASP A 87 -4.37 9.06 -6.14
N GLN A 88 -4.69 7.79 -6.42
CA GLN A 88 -6.05 7.33 -6.75
C GLN A 88 -6.86 6.95 -5.52
N ALA A 89 -6.19 6.65 -4.40
CA ALA A 89 -6.82 6.21 -3.18
C ALA A 89 -7.19 7.38 -2.27
N TYR A 90 -6.36 8.43 -2.24
CA TYR A 90 -6.53 9.56 -1.33
C TYR A 90 -6.69 10.86 -2.12
N GLU A 91 -7.74 11.63 -1.85
CA GLU A 91 -7.95 12.93 -2.51
C GLU A 91 -7.07 14.03 -1.91
N ASN A 92 -6.79 13.94 -0.60
CA ASN A 92 -6.02 14.92 0.14
C ASN A 92 -4.50 14.77 -0.16
N PRO A 93 -3.84 15.76 -0.79
CA PRO A 93 -2.41 15.69 -1.10
C PRO A 93 -1.53 15.55 0.15
N VAL A 94 -1.98 16.12 1.27
CA VAL A 94 -1.25 16.03 2.55
C VAL A 94 -1.27 14.59 3.06
N ALA A 95 -2.40 13.88 2.93
CA ALA A 95 -2.50 12.48 3.31
C ALA A 95 -1.65 11.58 2.39
N GLN A 96 -1.61 11.89 1.08
CA GLN A 96 -0.76 11.17 0.13
C GLN A 96 0.72 11.26 0.52
N ASP A 97 1.22 12.48 0.77
CA ASP A 97 2.63 12.70 1.13
C ASP A 97 2.97 12.14 2.52
N ALA A 98 2.04 12.26 3.47
CA ALA A 98 2.18 11.65 4.78
C ALA A 98 2.27 10.12 4.69
N LEU A 99 1.40 9.47 3.91
CA LEU A 99 1.43 8.02 3.73
C LEU A 99 2.75 7.56 3.12
N ARG A 100 3.26 8.23 2.09
CA ARG A 100 4.57 7.90 1.49
C ARG A 100 5.69 8.01 2.52
N LYS A 101 5.69 9.07 3.32
CA LYS A 101 6.69 9.28 4.36
C LYS A 101 6.62 8.19 5.42
N LEU A 102 5.41 7.86 5.90
CA LEU A 102 5.21 6.81 6.91
C LEU A 102 5.58 5.42 6.37
N ALA A 103 5.26 5.12 5.11
CA ALA A 103 5.63 3.88 4.44
C ALA A 103 7.17 3.72 4.38
N SER A 104 7.89 4.78 4.01
CA SER A 104 9.36 4.77 3.92
C SER A 104 10.09 4.60 5.27
N GLN A 105 9.37 4.73 6.38
CA GLN A 105 9.88 4.55 7.74
C GLN A 105 9.66 3.13 8.27
N THR A 106 8.88 2.31 7.57
CA THR A 106 8.66 0.91 7.95
C THR A 106 9.92 0.09 7.73
N THR A 107 10.08 -0.92 8.56
CA THR A 107 11.19 -1.89 8.50
C THR A 107 10.64 -3.29 8.72
N LEU A 108 11.46 -4.32 8.53
CA LEU A 108 11.04 -5.67 8.96
C LEU A 108 10.75 -5.78 10.46
N ASN A 109 11.36 -4.95 11.31
CA ASN A 109 11.07 -4.95 12.74
C ASN A 109 9.75 -4.25 13.08
N SER A 110 9.39 -3.25 12.28
CA SER A 110 8.16 -2.48 12.45
C SER A 110 7.45 -2.32 11.10
N PRO A 111 6.77 -3.37 10.61
CA PRO A 111 6.18 -3.35 9.27
C PRO A 111 4.82 -2.62 9.22
N VAL A 112 4.21 -2.37 10.38
CA VAL A 112 2.92 -1.67 10.50
C VAL A 112 3.14 -0.18 10.34
N ILE A 113 2.39 0.44 9.42
CA ILE A 113 2.45 1.88 9.20
C ILE A 113 1.96 2.61 10.46
N GLN A 114 2.75 3.58 10.94
CA GLN A 114 2.47 4.34 12.15
C GLN A 114 1.43 5.44 11.87
N THR A 115 0.15 5.09 11.89
CA THR A 115 -0.98 6.01 11.58
C THR A 115 -1.43 6.83 12.80
N ASP A 116 -0.49 7.40 13.54
CA ASP A 116 -0.79 8.22 14.71
C ASP A 116 -1.34 9.61 14.35
N GLY A 117 -2.18 10.15 15.24
CA GLY A 117 -2.77 11.47 15.09
C GLY A 117 -3.81 11.59 13.97
N ARG A 118 -4.26 12.82 13.73
CA ARG A 118 -5.40 13.10 12.85
C ARG A 118 -5.19 12.67 11.39
N ILE A 119 -4.01 12.93 10.83
CA ILE A 119 -3.70 12.56 9.43
C ILE A 119 -3.59 11.04 9.31
N GLY A 120 -2.98 10.37 10.29
CA GLY A 120 -2.91 8.91 10.30
C GLY A 120 -4.30 8.25 10.36
N PHE A 121 -5.21 8.80 11.17
CA PHE A 121 -6.60 8.36 11.22
C PHE A 121 -7.33 8.51 9.88
N GLU A 122 -7.15 9.65 9.19
CA GLU A 122 -7.71 9.88 7.86
C GLU A 122 -7.20 8.84 6.86
N ILE A 123 -5.88 8.63 6.83
CA ILE A 123 -5.24 7.60 5.99
C ILE A 123 -5.84 6.22 6.24
N LEU A 124 -5.97 5.82 7.51
CA LEU A 124 -6.48 4.50 7.88
C LEU A 124 -7.95 4.34 7.47
N ASN A 125 -8.80 5.34 7.73
CA ASN A 125 -10.23 5.27 7.41
C ASN A 125 -10.52 5.30 5.93
N ASP A 126 -9.75 6.06 5.14
CA ASP A 126 -9.88 6.06 3.68
C ASP A 126 -9.55 4.67 3.13
N ALA A 127 -8.48 4.04 3.62
CA ALA A 127 -8.13 2.67 3.24
C ALA A 127 -9.23 1.66 3.62
N ILE A 128 -9.79 1.77 4.83
CA ILE A 128 -10.91 0.93 5.30
C ILE A 128 -12.15 1.15 4.43
N SER A 129 -12.44 2.39 4.07
CA SER A 129 -13.60 2.76 3.24
C SER A 129 -13.47 2.19 1.84
N ILE A 130 -12.27 2.24 1.24
CA ILE A 130 -12.00 1.66 -0.08
C ILE A 130 -12.26 0.16 -0.09
N VAL A 131 -11.72 -0.59 0.88
CA VAL A 131 -11.87 -2.05 0.89
C VAL A 131 -13.30 -2.47 1.24
N SER A 132 -13.91 -1.79 2.21
CA SER A 132 -15.30 -2.06 2.61
C SER A 132 -16.27 -1.75 1.47
N GLY A 133 -16.04 -0.65 0.74
CA GLY A 133 -16.81 -0.29 -0.45
C GLY A 133 -16.62 -1.28 -1.60
N SER A 134 -15.39 -1.72 -1.84
CA SER A 134 -15.08 -2.72 -2.89
C SER A 134 -15.73 -4.08 -2.62
N LEU A 135 -15.92 -4.44 -1.35
CA LEU A 135 -16.52 -5.70 -0.93
C LEU A 135 -17.98 -5.55 -0.47
N ALA A 136 -18.58 -4.36 -0.59
CA ALA A 136 -19.91 -4.08 -0.06
C ALA A 136 -21.00 -4.92 -0.71
N THR A 137 -20.88 -5.17 -2.02
CA THR A 137 -21.83 -5.94 -2.83
C THR A 137 -21.41 -7.39 -3.04
N SER A 138 -20.44 -7.88 -2.27
CA SER A 138 -20.02 -9.28 -2.35
C SER A 138 -21.18 -10.20 -1.95
N PRO A 139 -21.50 -11.25 -2.72
CA PRO A 139 -22.53 -12.23 -2.37
C PRO A 139 -22.10 -13.18 -1.24
N ILE A 140 -20.88 -13.02 -0.74
CA ILE A 140 -20.25 -13.93 0.21
C ILE A 140 -20.63 -13.54 1.65
N ALA A 141 -20.86 -14.56 2.49
CA ALA A 141 -21.16 -14.35 3.90
C ALA A 141 -20.05 -13.52 4.58
N ARG A 142 -20.46 -12.49 5.32
CA ARG A 142 -19.51 -11.58 5.98
C ARG A 142 -18.94 -12.25 7.22
N ARG A 143 -17.63 -12.17 7.39
CA ARG A 143 -16.88 -12.62 8.57
C ARG A 143 -15.97 -11.51 9.05
N VAL A 144 -15.45 -11.66 10.27
CA VAL A 144 -14.54 -10.68 10.86
C VAL A 144 -13.13 -10.93 10.34
N TRP A 145 -12.55 -9.90 9.73
CA TRP A 145 -11.17 -9.86 9.25
C TRP A 145 -10.43 -8.76 9.99
N LEU A 146 -9.22 -9.03 10.45
CA LEU A 146 -8.33 -8.03 10.99
C LEU A 146 -7.62 -7.32 9.83
N PHE A 147 -7.75 -6.00 9.82
CA PHE A 147 -7.19 -5.11 8.82
C PHE A 147 -5.97 -4.39 9.39
N CYS A 148 -4.88 -4.36 8.64
CA CYS A 148 -3.65 -3.65 9.01
C CYS A 148 -2.98 -3.04 7.78
N MET A 149 -2.55 -1.78 7.87
CA MET A 149 -1.73 -1.16 6.83
C MET A 149 -0.25 -1.43 7.08
N THR A 150 0.43 -1.98 6.08
CA THR A 150 1.84 -2.37 6.14
C THR A 150 2.59 -1.82 4.94
N CYS A 151 3.90 -1.74 5.06
CA CYS A 151 4.78 -1.57 3.92
C CYS A 151 5.98 -2.51 4.10
N GLU A 152 6.42 -3.13 3.00
CA GLU A 152 7.57 -4.04 3.05
C GLU A 152 8.86 -3.25 3.04
N ASP A 153 9.85 -3.76 3.78
CA ASP A 153 11.18 -3.15 3.86
C ASP A 153 11.86 -3.12 2.49
N ARG A 154 12.19 -1.91 2.03
CA ARG A 154 12.88 -1.66 0.75
C ARG A 154 14.23 -2.37 0.64
N ASN A 155 14.85 -2.72 1.76
CA ASN A 155 16.15 -3.39 1.76
C ASN A 155 16.04 -4.84 1.28
N ILE A 156 14.81 -5.38 1.23
CA ILE A 156 14.54 -6.78 0.87
C ILE A 156 13.71 -6.87 -0.40
N VAL A 157 12.72 -5.99 -0.55
CA VAL A 157 11.84 -6.02 -1.72
C VAL A 157 12.32 -5.05 -2.79
N ARG A 158 12.29 -5.50 -4.05
CA ARG A 158 12.62 -4.64 -5.21
C ARG A 158 11.68 -3.46 -5.39
N LYS A 159 10.48 -3.54 -4.81
CA LYS A 159 9.41 -2.58 -5.01
C LYS A 159 8.66 -2.36 -3.70
N GLU A 160 8.83 -1.19 -3.12
CA GLU A 160 8.16 -0.77 -1.90
C GLU A 160 6.70 -0.43 -2.23
N CYS A 161 5.74 -1.25 -1.78
CA CYS A 161 4.31 -0.92 -1.92
C CYS A 161 3.59 -0.96 -0.58
N VAL A 162 2.63 -0.07 -0.40
CA VAL A 162 1.72 -0.10 0.75
C VAL A 162 0.71 -1.22 0.55
N ARG A 163 0.58 -2.07 1.56
CA ARG A 163 -0.30 -3.23 1.54
C ARG A 163 -1.26 -3.17 2.72
N CYS A 164 -2.53 -3.24 2.41
CA CYS A 164 -3.59 -3.41 3.38
C CYS A 164 -3.82 -4.90 3.55
N PHE A 165 -3.27 -5.44 4.64
CA PHE A 165 -3.40 -6.84 5.00
C PHE A 165 -4.78 -7.08 5.61
N LEU A 166 -5.38 -8.19 5.21
CA LEU A 166 -6.55 -8.78 5.82
C LEU A 166 -6.21 -10.20 6.22
N PHE A 167 -6.43 -10.57 7.48
CA PHE A 167 -6.21 -11.92 7.99
C PHE A 167 -7.27 -12.25 9.04
N ARG A 168 -7.50 -13.54 9.28
CA ARG A 168 -8.39 -13.99 10.36
C ARG A 168 -7.64 -13.91 11.70
N SER A 169 -8.37 -13.68 12.79
CA SER A 169 -7.75 -13.64 14.13
C SER A 169 -7.07 -14.97 14.47
N GLU A 170 -7.77 -16.08 14.20
CA GLU A 170 -7.26 -17.45 14.41
C GLU A 170 -5.96 -17.72 13.64
N ASP A 171 -5.84 -17.22 12.41
CA ASP A 171 -4.62 -17.39 11.61
C ASP A 171 -3.47 -16.56 12.19
N LEU A 172 -3.74 -15.33 12.63
CA LEU A 172 -2.72 -14.42 13.18
C LEU A 172 -2.12 -14.96 14.48
N GLU A 173 -2.92 -15.63 15.31
CA GLU A 173 -2.47 -16.21 16.58
C GLU A 173 -1.35 -17.24 16.38
N HIS A 174 -1.44 -18.06 15.33
CA HIS A 174 -0.37 -19.00 14.99
C HIS A 174 0.96 -18.29 14.67
N PHE A 175 0.89 -17.10 14.08
CA PHE A 175 2.09 -16.32 13.74
C PHE A 175 2.77 -15.71 14.97
N ALA A 176 2.15 -15.71 16.16
CA ALA A 176 2.79 -15.21 17.37
C ALA A 176 3.97 -16.10 17.84
N ASP A 177 3.94 -17.40 17.52
CA ASP A 177 5.01 -18.36 17.81
C ASP A 177 5.96 -18.49 16.61
N TRP A 178 7.16 -17.92 16.74
CA TRP A 178 8.15 -17.94 15.67
C TRP A 178 8.67 -19.36 15.38
N LYS A 179 8.82 -20.20 16.41
CA LYS A 179 9.27 -21.59 16.24
C LYS A 179 8.22 -22.40 15.48
N TRP A 180 6.95 -22.18 15.77
CA TRP A 180 5.86 -22.78 15.03
C TRP A 180 5.89 -22.34 13.55
N CYS A 181 6.04 -21.03 13.30
CA CYS A 181 6.15 -20.48 11.94
C CYS A 181 7.25 -21.18 11.13
N ARG A 182 8.44 -21.34 11.72
CA ARG A 182 9.59 -21.94 11.04
C ARG A 182 9.39 -23.40 10.65
N THR A 183 8.62 -24.13 11.45
CA THR A 183 8.49 -25.58 11.34
C THR A 183 7.28 -25.99 10.50
N HIS A 184 6.19 -25.22 10.55
CA HIS A 184 4.91 -25.62 10.00
C HIS A 184 4.47 -24.79 8.79
N VAL A 185 5.03 -23.61 8.55
CA VAL A 185 4.55 -22.72 7.49
C VAL A 185 5.38 -22.86 6.22
N GLN A 186 4.70 -23.22 5.16
CA GLN A 186 5.16 -23.21 3.77
C GLN A 186 4.59 -21.99 3.04
N VAL A 187 5.17 -21.65 1.90
CA VAL A 187 4.75 -20.50 1.11
C VAL A 187 4.43 -20.87 -0.33
N GLU A 188 3.52 -20.13 -0.96
CA GLU A 188 3.20 -20.35 -2.38
C GLU A 188 4.40 -20.08 -3.32
N ARG A 189 5.30 -19.16 -2.94
CA ARG A 189 6.47 -18.78 -3.74
C ARG A 189 7.67 -18.57 -2.83
N PRO A 190 8.90 -18.88 -3.28
CA PRO A 190 10.09 -18.78 -2.43
C PRO A 190 10.25 -17.40 -1.76
N TRP A 191 10.03 -16.31 -2.50
CA TRP A 191 10.18 -14.93 -1.98
C TRP A 191 9.06 -14.49 -1.02
N HIS A 192 8.01 -15.29 -0.79
CA HIS A 192 6.95 -14.95 0.16
C HIS A 192 7.34 -15.20 1.62
N TRP A 193 8.54 -15.74 1.91
CA TRP A 193 9.02 -15.92 3.30
C TRP A 193 8.98 -14.61 4.12
N VAL A 194 9.21 -13.46 3.46
CA VAL A 194 9.13 -12.12 4.08
C VAL A 194 7.75 -11.85 4.67
N ARG A 195 6.69 -12.45 4.09
CA ARG A 195 5.32 -12.34 4.62
C ARG A 195 5.16 -13.05 5.95
N ILE A 196 5.83 -14.18 6.15
CA ILE A 196 5.80 -14.91 7.44
C ILE A 196 6.39 -14.01 8.51
N VAL A 197 7.57 -13.42 8.25
CA VAL A 197 8.22 -12.49 9.18
C VAL A 197 7.32 -11.28 9.48
N THR A 198 6.73 -10.70 8.44
CA THR A 198 5.80 -9.56 8.57
C THR A 198 4.59 -9.92 9.42
N LEU A 199 3.95 -11.07 9.17
CA LEU A 199 2.79 -11.54 9.93
C LEU A 199 3.16 -11.86 11.38
N HIS A 200 4.33 -12.45 11.63
CA HIS A 200 4.84 -12.66 12.98
C HIS A 200 4.96 -11.34 13.75
N ARG A 201 5.53 -10.31 13.13
CA ARG A 201 5.62 -8.96 13.74
C ARG A 201 4.27 -8.33 14.00
N ILE A 202 3.33 -8.48 13.08
CA ILE A 202 1.96 -8.00 13.26
C ILE A 202 1.29 -8.74 14.40
N ALA A 203 1.48 -10.07 14.51
CA ALA A 203 0.92 -10.88 15.59
C ALA A 203 1.45 -10.45 16.97
N ARG A 204 2.77 -10.24 17.08
CA ARG A 204 3.40 -9.71 18.29
C ARG A 204 2.87 -8.32 18.64
N TYR A 205 2.83 -7.42 17.66
CA TYR A 205 2.29 -6.07 17.84
C TYR A 205 0.83 -6.10 18.31
N HIS A 206 0.00 -6.93 17.69
CA HIS A 206 -1.42 -7.09 18.04
C HIS A 206 -1.58 -7.62 19.47
N HIS A 207 -0.79 -8.62 19.85
CA HIS A 207 -0.79 -9.18 21.20
C HIS A 207 -0.42 -8.13 22.25
N ASP A 208 0.67 -7.38 22.01
CA ASP A 208 1.11 -6.31 22.90
C ASP A 208 0.06 -5.18 22.99
N GLU A 209 -0.57 -4.83 21.86
CA GLU A 209 -1.67 -3.85 21.81
C GLU A 209 -2.87 -4.32 22.63
N GLN A 210 -3.25 -5.60 22.52
CA GLN A 210 -4.34 -6.19 23.29
C GLN A 210 -4.06 -6.22 24.80
N LEU A 211 -2.82 -6.52 25.21
CA LEU A 211 -2.41 -6.49 26.61
C LEU A 211 -2.38 -5.07 27.19
N ALA A 212 -2.06 -4.07 26.36
CA ALA A 212 -2.04 -2.68 26.74
C ALA A 212 -3.44 -2.04 26.82
N LEU A 213 -4.49 -2.70 26.31
CA LEU A 213 -5.86 -2.22 26.44
C LEU A 213 -6.28 -2.25 27.92
N PRO A 214 -6.80 -1.14 28.47
CA PRO A 214 -7.34 -1.17 29.81
C PRO A 214 -8.49 -2.19 29.87
N LEU A 215 -8.44 -3.11 30.85
CA LEU A 215 -9.56 -3.98 31.19
C LEU A 215 -10.82 -3.11 31.24
N GLN A 216 -11.80 -3.42 30.38
CA GLN A 216 -13.06 -2.68 30.30
C GLN A 216 -13.71 -2.61 31.69
N THR A 217 -13.48 -1.51 32.40
CA THR A 217 -14.21 -1.15 33.58
C THR A 217 -15.52 -0.59 33.08
N THR A 218 -16.52 -1.48 32.87
CA THR A 218 -17.98 -1.29 33.03
C THR A 218 -18.57 0.12 32.95
N SER A 219 -18.05 1.01 32.10
CA SER A 219 -18.52 2.40 32.00
C SER A 219 -19.54 2.48 30.86
N ARG A 220 -20.79 2.77 31.23
CA ARG A 220 -21.95 2.98 30.33
C ARG A 220 -21.88 4.30 29.55
N GLY A 221 -20.68 4.80 29.23
CA GLY A 221 -20.49 5.97 28.37
C GLY A 221 -20.46 5.59 26.89
N PRO A 222 -20.75 6.51 25.95
CA PRO A 222 -20.48 6.25 24.55
C PRO A 222 -18.99 5.91 24.39
N LEU A 223 -18.72 4.82 23.66
CA LEU A 223 -17.38 4.32 23.35
C LEU A 223 -16.62 5.35 22.50
N ILE A 224 -16.11 6.40 23.12
CA ILE A 224 -15.17 7.33 22.51
C ILE A 224 -13.80 6.70 22.72
N ASP A 225 -13.30 6.03 21.69
CA ASP A 225 -11.91 5.55 21.67
C ASP A 225 -10.99 6.75 21.95
N ASP A 226 -10.01 6.59 22.84
CA ASP A 226 -9.07 7.67 23.14
C ASP A 226 -8.28 7.95 21.85
N GLN A 227 -8.66 9.03 21.14
CA GLN A 227 -8.10 9.43 19.84
C GLN A 227 -6.59 9.70 19.88
N ARG A 228 -5.95 9.58 21.05
CA ARG A 228 -4.50 9.73 21.24
C ARG A 228 -3.69 8.54 20.69
N ARG A 229 -4.27 7.34 20.61
CA ARG A 229 -3.66 6.15 19.98
C ARG A 229 -4.72 5.39 19.20
N HIS A 230 -4.77 5.63 17.90
CA HIS A 230 -5.68 4.87 17.04
C HIS A 230 -5.21 3.42 16.96
N ARG A 231 -6.15 2.47 17.11
CA ARG A 231 -5.88 1.06 16.85
C ARG A 231 -5.45 0.91 15.40
N ARG A 232 -4.28 0.31 15.19
CA ARG A 232 -3.71 0.11 13.85
C ARG A 232 -4.16 -1.18 13.21
N ILE A 233 -4.61 -2.12 14.04
CA ILE A 233 -5.26 -3.35 13.64
C ILE A 233 -6.75 -3.24 13.94
N MET A 234 -7.56 -3.29 12.89
CA MET A 234 -9.00 -2.99 12.97
C MET A 234 -9.82 -4.21 12.54
N ALA A 235 -10.83 -4.57 13.32
CA ALA A 235 -11.77 -5.62 12.94
C ALA A 235 -12.78 -5.09 11.91
N LEU A 236 -12.82 -5.68 10.72
CA LEU A 236 -13.75 -5.37 9.64
C LEU A 236 -14.66 -6.56 9.33
N SER A 237 -15.95 -6.31 9.14
CA SER A 237 -16.90 -7.34 8.68
C SER A 237 -16.94 -7.34 7.15
N LEU A 238 -16.31 -8.34 6.51
CA LEU A 238 -16.11 -8.40 5.06
C LEU A 238 -16.55 -9.77 4.49
N GLY A 239 -17.13 -9.77 3.28
CA GLY A 239 -17.47 -10.98 2.54
C GLY A 239 -16.38 -11.36 1.55
N ILE A 240 -15.37 -12.11 2.02
CA ILE A 240 -14.21 -12.55 1.23
C ILE A 240 -14.33 -14.04 0.93
N TYR A 241 -13.99 -14.43 -0.30
CA TYR A 241 -14.02 -15.85 -0.72
C TYR A 241 -12.91 -16.62 -0.01
N GLU A 242 -13.29 -17.61 0.80
CA GLU A 242 -12.34 -18.38 1.62
C GLU A 242 -11.93 -19.72 1.00
N ALA A 243 -12.68 -20.23 0.03
CA ALA A 243 -12.34 -21.46 -0.68
C ALA A 243 -11.29 -21.21 -1.79
N GLU A 244 -10.41 -20.24 -1.57
CA GLU A 244 -9.21 -20.04 -2.36
C GLU A 244 -8.23 -21.20 -2.09
N VAL A 245 -7.42 -21.52 -3.10
CA VAL A 245 -6.40 -22.56 -3.00
C VAL A 245 -5.04 -22.02 -3.42
N PRO A 246 -3.92 -22.51 -2.86
CA PRO A 246 -2.58 -22.17 -3.31
C PRO A 246 -2.40 -22.45 -4.80
N ILE A 247 -1.63 -21.60 -5.49
CA ILE A 247 -1.30 -21.80 -6.91
C ILE A 247 0.06 -22.49 -7.02
N GLY A 248 0.03 -23.77 -7.40
CA GLY A 248 1.22 -24.60 -7.53
C GLY A 248 1.63 -25.29 -6.24
N ASP A 249 2.77 -25.97 -6.29
CA ASP A 249 3.26 -26.75 -5.15
C ASP A 249 3.81 -25.83 -4.06
N PRO A 250 3.41 -26.03 -2.79
CA PRO A 250 3.97 -25.32 -1.65
C PRO A 250 5.49 -25.46 -1.57
N VAL A 251 6.14 -24.37 -1.17
CA VAL A 251 7.59 -24.31 -1.02
C VAL A 251 7.96 -24.21 0.45
N ASP A 252 8.85 -25.09 0.90
CA ASP A 252 9.49 -24.97 2.21
C ASP A 252 10.47 -23.80 2.22
N VAL A 253 10.47 -23.03 3.30
CA VAL A 253 11.37 -21.90 3.47
C VAL A 253 12.70 -22.39 4.04
N ASP A 254 13.80 -22.10 3.33
CA ASP A 254 15.15 -22.36 3.84
C ASP A 254 15.53 -21.28 4.86
N TRP A 255 15.15 -21.51 6.11
CA TRP A 255 15.43 -20.58 7.20
C TRP A 255 16.91 -20.43 7.48
N ASP A 256 17.76 -21.43 7.18
CA ASP A 256 19.18 -21.32 7.46
C ASP A 256 19.83 -20.27 6.54
N GLN A 257 19.41 -20.24 5.28
CA GLN A 257 19.79 -19.16 4.36
C GLN A 257 19.27 -17.79 4.84
N HIS A 258 17.97 -17.70 5.16
CA HIS A 258 17.34 -16.41 5.48
C HIS A 258 17.71 -15.87 6.88
N ASN A 259 18.14 -16.70 7.82
CA ASN A 259 18.59 -16.24 9.14
C ASN A 259 19.80 -15.30 9.01
N THR A 260 20.72 -15.57 8.09
CA THR A 260 21.86 -14.69 7.85
C THR A 260 21.41 -13.31 7.35
N GLU A 261 20.40 -13.27 6.48
CA GLU A 261 19.81 -12.01 5.98
C GLU A 261 19.08 -11.25 7.11
N LEU A 262 18.35 -11.97 7.96
CA LEU A 262 17.64 -11.41 9.12
C LEU A 262 18.60 -10.85 10.17
N GLU A 263 19.73 -11.51 10.43
CA GLU A 263 20.79 -11.03 11.32
C GLU A 263 21.43 -9.74 10.80
N GLN A 264 21.72 -9.65 9.49
CA GLN A 264 22.26 -8.43 8.88
C GLN A 264 21.32 -7.23 8.99
N LEU A 265 20.02 -7.49 9.05
CA LEU A 265 18.97 -6.49 9.17
C LEU A 265 18.54 -6.23 10.62
N ASP A 266 19.25 -6.85 11.59
CA ASP A 266 18.98 -6.73 13.02
C ASP A 266 17.53 -7.09 13.39
N VAL A 267 16.98 -8.14 12.76
CA VAL A 267 15.58 -8.54 12.95
C VAL A 267 15.42 -9.48 14.14
N THR A 268 14.87 -8.97 15.24
CA THR A 268 14.68 -9.74 16.50
C THR A 268 13.44 -10.64 16.50
N LEU A 269 13.51 -11.87 16.00
CA LEU A 269 12.34 -12.77 15.91
C LEU A 269 12.11 -13.64 17.15
N GLU A 270 12.73 -13.30 18.28
CA GLU A 270 12.58 -14.03 19.53
C GLU A 270 11.21 -13.77 20.18
N GLY A 271 10.56 -14.88 20.56
CA GLY A 271 9.27 -14.97 21.24
C GLY A 271 9.04 -16.41 21.67
#